data_AF-A3U5J7-F1
#
_entry.id   AF-A3U5J7-F1
#
_cell.length_a   1.000
_cell.length_b   1.000
_cell.length_c   1.000
_cell.angle_alpha   90.00
_cell.angle_beta   90.00
_cell.angle_gamma   90.00
#
_symmetry.space_group_name_H-M   'P 1'
#
loop_
_entity.id
_entity.type
_entity.pdbx_description
1 polymer ?
#
loop_
_entity_poly.entity_id
_entity_poly.type
_entity_poly.pdbx_seq_one_letter_code
_entity_poly.pdbx_strand_id
1 'polypeptide(L)'
;MNGAQNTYNLSKIVVVLAMFVSSLGFAKTLKYVCTENGLPLKEVPSADAKDVDVLDYGTEVEILDEKGEFSKIRFYRFFEHILGYVLTSELSSEKIDKRIKIQFNDAVVYIEDVRLLSKNNTFNAEDKVTVKVSYGDSPFNKWVRVQPERNVNVKVYQRVEKSLVVFDEQPFCDLSGSYTFKSDWRLMPPLLEDNTFTSLKDEVEDETFKEKISVAEIKDDLRRLCSQKVANMINPFKTLTENGIGIKSQNVWYKVVLTDENGKTTEKIIEFNLMVGC
;
A
#
# COMPACT_ATOMS: atom_id res chain seq x y z
N MET A 1 -40.12 -63.04 -28.34
CA MET A 1 -40.41 -61.61 -28.05
C MET A 1 -39.41 -61.12 -27.02
N ASN A 2 -38.53 -60.22 -27.46
CA ASN A 2 -37.76 -59.17 -26.77
C ASN A 2 -37.36 -59.38 -25.29
N GLY A 3 -36.10 -59.73 -25.07
CA GLY A 3 -35.44 -59.72 -23.76
C GLY A 3 -33.97 -59.33 -23.85
N ALA A 4 -33.62 -58.29 -24.62
CA ALA A 4 -32.23 -57.84 -24.73
C ALA A 4 -32.13 -56.39 -25.25
N GLN A 5 -32.63 -55.39 -24.50
CA GLN A 5 -32.37 -53.98 -24.87
C GLN A 5 -32.12 -53.00 -23.72
N ASN A 6 -32.11 -53.40 -22.44
CA ASN A 6 -32.03 -52.42 -21.34
C ASN A 6 -30.68 -52.30 -20.61
N THR A 7 -29.66 -53.08 -20.95
CA THR A 7 -28.36 -53.03 -20.26
C THR A 7 -27.39 -51.99 -20.84
N TYR A 8 -27.56 -51.60 -22.11
CA TYR A 8 -26.66 -50.66 -22.80
C TYR A 8 -26.89 -49.17 -22.43
N ASN A 9 -28.04 -48.83 -21.86
CA ASN A 9 -28.33 -47.45 -21.43
C ASN A 9 -27.91 -47.16 -19.98
N LEU A 10 -27.98 -48.15 -19.09
CA LEU A 10 -27.54 -47.95 -17.70
C LEU A 10 -26.03 -47.71 -17.60
N SER A 11 -25.21 -48.45 -18.35
CA SER A 11 -23.74 -48.31 -18.30
C SER A 11 -23.26 -46.97 -18.86
N LYS A 12 -23.91 -46.43 -19.91
CA LYS A 12 -23.62 -45.10 -20.44
C LYS A 12 -24.07 -43.98 -19.50
N ILE A 13 -25.22 -44.12 -18.85
CA ILE A 13 -25.70 -43.15 -17.85
C ILE A 13 -24.78 -43.11 -16.63
N VAL A 14 -24.32 -44.27 -16.14
CA VAL A 14 -23.36 -44.35 -15.02
C VAL A 14 -22.01 -43.73 -15.39
N VAL A 15 -21.51 -43.94 -16.62
CA VAL A 15 -20.25 -43.34 -17.08
C VAL A 15 -20.37 -41.81 -17.24
N VAL A 16 -21.50 -41.29 -17.72
CA VAL A 16 -21.75 -39.84 -17.80
C VAL A 16 -21.89 -39.19 -16.42
N LEU A 17 -22.55 -39.85 -15.46
CA LEU A 17 -22.62 -39.40 -14.06
C LEU A 17 -21.26 -39.46 -13.37
N ALA A 18 -20.45 -40.50 -13.60
CA ALA A 18 -19.11 -40.61 -13.04
C ALA A 18 -18.16 -39.52 -13.58
N MET A 19 -18.29 -39.12 -14.85
CA MET A 19 -17.53 -37.99 -15.41
C MET A 19 -18.00 -36.63 -14.88
N PHE A 20 -19.28 -36.49 -14.51
CA PHE A 20 -19.82 -35.24 -13.96
C PHE A 20 -19.43 -35.02 -12.49
N VAL A 21 -19.16 -36.09 -11.73
CA VAL A 21 -18.69 -35.97 -10.33
C VAL A 21 -17.21 -35.59 -10.25
N SER A 22 -16.40 -35.95 -11.26
CA SER A 22 -14.96 -35.61 -11.31
C SER A 22 -14.64 -34.15 -11.66
N SER A 23 -15.62 -33.33 -12.05
CA SER A 23 -15.43 -31.92 -12.38
C SER A 23 -15.82 -30.96 -11.24
N LEU A 24 -16.13 -31.47 -10.04
CA LEU A 24 -16.21 -30.66 -8.83
C LEU A 24 -14.81 -30.18 -8.47
N GLY A 25 -14.34 -29.14 -9.16
CA GLY A 25 -13.15 -28.41 -8.76
C GLY A 25 -13.35 -27.95 -7.32
N PHE A 26 -12.53 -28.47 -6.40
CA PHE A 26 -12.48 -27.95 -5.05
C PHE A 26 -12.18 -26.46 -5.15
N ALA A 27 -13.15 -25.63 -4.74
CA ALA A 27 -12.94 -24.19 -4.70
C ALA A 27 -11.73 -23.91 -3.80
N LYS A 28 -10.76 -23.16 -4.31
CA LYS A 28 -9.63 -22.72 -3.50
C LYS A 28 -10.17 -21.90 -2.34
N THR A 29 -9.92 -22.37 -1.12
CA THR A 29 -10.27 -21.61 0.07
C THR A 29 -9.11 -20.68 0.38
N LEU A 30 -9.28 -19.39 0.08
CA LEU A 30 -8.29 -18.36 0.38
C LEU A 30 -8.61 -17.71 1.72
N LYS A 31 -7.57 -17.51 2.54
CA LYS A 31 -7.63 -16.73 3.79
C LYS A 31 -6.45 -15.75 3.84
N TYR A 32 -6.48 -14.84 4.80
CA TYR A 32 -5.49 -13.77 4.96
C TYR A 32 -4.96 -13.75 6.39
N VAL A 33 -3.65 -13.60 6.56
CA VAL A 33 -3.04 -13.46 7.88
C VAL A 33 -3.54 -12.19 8.57
N CYS A 34 -4.11 -12.30 9.76
CA CYS A 34 -4.66 -11.17 10.52
C CYS A 34 -3.92 -10.85 11.83
N THR A 35 -2.72 -11.41 12.01
CA THR A 35 -1.92 -11.21 13.22
C THR A 35 -0.90 -10.09 13.08
N GLU A 36 -0.78 -9.27 14.12
CA GLU A 36 0.03 -8.05 14.12
C GLU A 36 1.53 -8.30 14.07
N ASN A 37 2.02 -9.37 14.70
CA ASN A 37 3.46 -9.60 14.87
C ASN A 37 4.03 -10.63 13.88
N GLY A 38 3.26 -10.95 12.83
CA GLY A 38 3.57 -12.02 11.90
C GLY A 38 3.14 -13.39 12.43
N LEU A 39 2.74 -14.26 11.50
CA LEU A 39 2.22 -15.59 11.80
C LEU A 39 3.30 -16.64 11.56
N PRO A 40 3.80 -17.33 12.60
CA PRO A 40 4.77 -18.40 12.41
C PRO A 40 4.18 -19.55 11.58
N LEU A 41 4.93 -19.97 10.56
CA LEU A 41 4.65 -21.16 9.78
C LEU A 41 5.39 -22.34 10.37
N LYS A 42 4.67 -23.34 10.86
CA LYS A 42 5.21 -24.52 11.50
C LYS A 42 5.40 -25.67 10.52
N GLU A 43 6.42 -26.50 10.75
CA GLU A 43 6.64 -27.72 9.95
C GLU A 43 5.55 -28.78 10.19
N VAL A 44 5.03 -28.84 11.42
CA VAL A 44 3.97 -29.76 11.87
C VAL A 44 2.91 -29.00 12.69
N PRO A 45 1.65 -29.48 12.81
CA PRO A 45 0.57 -28.78 13.51
C PRO A 45 0.74 -28.84 15.03
N SER A 46 1.71 -28.10 15.56
CA SER A 46 2.02 -28.02 16.99
C SER A 46 2.65 -26.65 17.32
N ALA A 47 2.30 -26.11 18.48
CA ALA A 47 2.83 -24.82 18.94
C ALA A 47 4.35 -24.85 19.16
N ASP A 48 4.87 -25.99 19.64
CA ASP A 48 6.30 -26.19 19.94
C ASP A 48 7.12 -26.60 18.71
N ALA A 49 6.48 -26.74 17.55
CA ALA A 49 7.18 -27.10 16.33
C ALA A 49 8.13 -25.99 15.86
N LYS A 50 9.15 -26.39 15.11
CA LYS A 50 10.09 -25.49 14.47
C LYS A 50 9.36 -24.60 13.45
N ASP A 51 9.74 -23.33 13.44
CA ASP A 51 9.31 -22.37 12.43
C ASP A 51 10.06 -22.62 11.11
N VAL A 52 9.29 -22.77 10.04
CA VAL A 52 9.74 -22.79 8.64
C VAL A 52 9.88 -21.36 8.13
N ASP A 53 8.96 -20.48 8.52
CA ASP A 53 8.88 -19.09 8.08
C ASP A 53 8.01 -18.26 9.04
N VAL A 54 7.93 -16.95 8.81
CA VAL A 54 6.94 -16.05 9.43
C VAL A 54 6.21 -15.31 8.30
N LEU A 55 4.89 -15.41 8.27
CA LEU A 55 4.06 -14.73 7.29
C LEU A 55 3.68 -13.33 7.81
N ASP A 56 3.88 -12.31 6.98
CA ASP A 56 3.47 -10.96 7.31
C ASP A 56 1.93 -10.80 7.28
N TYR A 57 1.42 -9.83 8.03
CA TYR A 57 0.01 -9.41 8.02
C TYR A 57 -0.52 -9.16 6.59
N GLY A 58 -1.76 -9.59 6.33
CA GLY A 58 -2.40 -9.51 5.02
C GLY A 58 -1.86 -10.49 3.99
N THR A 59 -0.98 -11.43 4.36
CA THR A 59 -0.53 -12.47 3.43
C THR A 59 -1.68 -13.39 3.06
N GLU A 60 -2.01 -13.44 1.76
CA GLU A 60 -2.97 -14.40 1.19
C GLU A 60 -2.38 -15.82 1.22
N VAL A 61 -3.17 -16.76 1.71
CA VAL A 61 -2.81 -18.18 1.82
C VAL A 61 -3.94 -19.07 1.29
N GLU A 62 -3.57 -20.16 0.62
CA GLU A 62 -4.50 -21.22 0.21
C GLU A 62 -4.58 -22.27 1.31
N ILE A 63 -5.79 -22.54 1.82
CA ILE A 63 -6.03 -23.60 2.79
C ILE A 63 -6.10 -24.94 2.06
N LEU A 64 -5.25 -25.88 2.48
CA LEU A 64 -5.19 -27.23 1.92
C LEU A 64 -5.87 -28.27 2.80
N ASP A 65 -5.81 -28.10 4.11
CA ASP A 65 -6.32 -29.05 5.11
C ASP A 65 -6.46 -28.33 6.47
N GLU A 66 -7.30 -28.85 7.36
CA GLU A 66 -7.45 -28.35 8.73
C GLU A 66 -7.28 -29.52 9.73
N LYS A 67 -6.41 -29.33 10.72
CA LYS A 67 -6.05 -30.33 11.74
C LYS A 67 -6.12 -29.69 13.13
N GLY A 68 -7.26 -29.85 13.78
CA GLY A 68 -7.51 -29.22 15.07
C GLY A 68 -7.45 -27.69 14.94
N GLU A 69 -6.58 -27.06 15.73
CA GLU A 69 -6.40 -25.59 15.73
C GLU A 69 -5.47 -25.09 14.61
N PHE A 70 -4.92 -25.99 13.78
CA PHE A 70 -3.98 -25.63 12.72
C PHE A 70 -4.56 -25.83 11.32
N SER A 71 -4.37 -24.85 10.44
CA SER A 71 -4.58 -25.00 9.01
C SER A 71 -3.27 -25.35 8.32
N LYS A 72 -3.28 -26.38 7.48
CA LYS A 72 -2.22 -26.59 6.50
C LYS A 72 -2.42 -25.60 5.36
N ILE A 73 -1.40 -24.81 5.07
CA ILE A 73 -1.48 -23.76 4.05
C ILE A 73 -0.47 -23.97 2.94
N ARG A 74 -0.75 -23.34 1.80
CA ARG A 74 0.20 -23.04 0.74
C ARG A 74 0.21 -21.54 0.51
N PHE A 75 1.40 -20.96 0.42
CA PHE A 75 1.55 -19.58 -0.02
C PHE A 75 2.73 -19.44 -0.96
N TYR A 76 2.78 -18.32 -1.68
CA TYR A 76 3.77 -18.08 -2.72
C TYR A 76 4.75 -16.99 -2.28
N ARG A 77 6.05 -17.31 -2.32
CA ARG A 77 7.13 -16.39 -1.97
C ARG A 77 8.33 -16.65 -2.89
N PHE A 78 8.90 -15.60 -3.47
CA PHE A 78 10.09 -15.66 -4.34
C PHE A 78 10.08 -16.81 -5.37
N PHE A 79 8.93 -17.01 -6.04
CA PHE A 79 8.72 -18.06 -7.03
C PHE A 79 8.56 -19.49 -6.52
N GLU A 80 8.54 -19.69 -5.20
CA GLU A 80 8.36 -20.98 -4.57
C GLU A 80 7.01 -21.08 -3.87
N HIS A 81 6.46 -22.29 -3.88
CA HIS A 81 5.32 -22.66 -3.04
C HIS A 81 5.85 -23.20 -1.72
N ILE A 82 5.63 -22.46 -0.65
CA ILE A 82 5.99 -22.89 0.69
C ILE A 82 4.76 -23.52 1.34
N LEU A 83 4.97 -24.65 2.02
CA LEU A 83 3.94 -25.41 2.72
C LEU A 83 4.26 -25.43 4.22
N GLY A 84 3.22 -25.41 5.03
CA GLY A 84 3.35 -25.59 6.48
C GLY A 84 2.02 -25.46 7.19
N TYR A 85 2.07 -25.30 8.51
CA TYR A 85 0.91 -25.22 9.39
C TYR A 85 0.90 -23.87 10.12
N VAL A 86 -0.28 -23.26 10.23
CA VAL A 86 -0.47 -22.02 10.99
C VAL A 86 -1.68 -22.15 11.90
N LEU A 87 -1.77 -21.34 12.95
CA LEU A 87 -2.96 -21.27 13.79
C LEU A 87 -4.14 -20.73 12.98
N THR A 88 -5.24 -21.48 12.95
CA THR A 88 -6.44 -21.13 12.18
C THR A 88 -7.09 -19.83 12.69
N SER A 89 -6.97 -19.55 13.98
CA SER A 89 -7.51 -18.33 14.62
C SER A 89 -6.84 -17.04 14.14
N GLU A 90 -5.63 -17.13 13.60
CA GLU A 90 -4.84 -16.00 13.10
C GLU A 90 -5.06 -15.76 11.59
N LEU A 91 -6.10 -16.38 11.03
CA LEU A 91 -6.51 -16.24 9.65
C LEU A 91 -7.92 -15.63 9.54
N SER A 92 -8.05 -14.62 8.69
CA SER A 92 -9.32 -14.01 8.31
C SER A 92 -9.81 -14.54 6.97
N SER A 93 -11.13 -14.73 6.86
CA SER A 93 -11.80 -14.97 5.58
C SER A 93 -12.05 -13.66 4.82
N GLU A 94 -12.04 -12.52 5.51
CA GLU A 94 -12.15 -11.21 4.88
C GLU A 94 -10.82 -10.80 4.28
N LYS A 95 -10.87 -10.18 3.10
CA LYS A 95 -9.66 -9.70 2.43
C LYS A 95 -9.01 -8.60 3.25
N ILE A 96 -7.73 -8.81 3.57
CA ILE A 96 -6.89 -7.85 4.27
C ILE A 96 -5.83 -7.37 3.29
N ASP A 97 -5.73 -6.06 3.09
CA ASP A 97 -4.67 -5.48 2.27
C ASP A 97 -3.35 -5.51 3.05
N LYS A 98 -2.28 -5.87 2.35
CA LYS A 98 -0.93 -5.90 2.94
C LYS A 98 -0.50 -4.49 3.30
N ARG A 99 -0.21 -4.27 4.58
CA ARG A 99 0.44 -3.04 5.05
C ARG A 99 1.85 -2.90 4.47
N ILE A 100 2.32 -1.67 4.37
CA ILE A 100 3.71 -1.37 4.05
C ILE A 100 4.54 -1.66 5.30
N LYS A 101 5.64 -2.41 5.15
CA LYS A 101 6.63 -2.70 6.19
C LYS A 101 7.99 -2.18 5.76
N ILE A 102 8.58 -1.29 6.54
CA ILE A 102 9.88 -0.71 6.26
C ILE A 102 10.80 -1.03 7.42
N GLN A 103 11.77 -1.91 7.17
CA GLN A 103 12.80 -2.29 8.11
C GLN A 103 13.98 -1.32 7.98
N PHE A 104 14.19 -0.54 9.04
CA PHE A 104 15.44 0.16 9.28
C PHE A 104 16.32 -0.61 10.26
N ASN A 105 17.56 -0.18 10.44
CA ASN A 105 18.52 -0.83 11.35
C ASN A 105 18.16 -0.69 12.84
N ASP A 106 17.32 0.29 13.22
CA ASP A 106 16.99 0.61 14.61
C ASP A 106 15.47 0.70 14.87
N ALA A 107 14.65 0.50 13.83
CA ALA A 107 13.19 0.47 13.93
C ALA A 107 12.52 -0.20 12.72
N VAL A 108 11.30 -0.67 12.93
CA VAL A 108 10.38 -1.09 11.86
C VAL A 108 9.22 -0.12 11.80
N VAL A 109 8.87 0.33 10.60
CA VAL A 109 7.71 1.21 10.37
C VAL A 109 6.65 0.46 9.58
N TYR A 110 5.43 0.47 10.10
CA TYR A 110 4.25 -0.09 9.45
C TYR A 110 3.29 1.02 9.05
N ILE A 111 2.81 0.99 7.81
CA ILE A 111 1.80 1.93 7.31
C ILE A 111 0.66 1.15 6.67
N GLU A 112 -0.55 1.42 7.11
CA GLU A 112 -1.76 0.71 6.69
C GLU A 112 -2.50 1.45 5.57
N ASP A 113 -3.31 0.70 4.82
CA ASP A 113 -4.22 1.22 3.81
C ASP A 113 -3.59 2.11 2.72
N VAL A 114 -2.35 1.83 2.32
CA VAL A 114 -1.70 2.52 1.20
C VAL A 114 -1.32 1.49 0.13
N ARG A 115 -2.00 1.52 -1.02
CA ARG A 115 -1.64 0.67 -2.15
C ARG A 115 -0.41 1.22 -2.85
N LEU A 116 0.55 0.35 -3.12
CA LEU A 116 1.76 0.66 -3.87
C LEU A 116 1.61 0.22 -5.33
N LEU A 117 2.39 0.84 -6.22
CA LEU A 117 2.49 0.37 -7.61
C LEU A 117 3.24 -0.97 -7.71
N SER A 118 4.18 -1.17 -6.78
CA SER A 118 4.88 -2.43 -6.63
C SER A 118 3.96 -3.45 -5.94
N LYS A 119 4.12 -4.73 -6.29
CA LYS A 119 3.54 -5.83 -5.49
C LYS A 119 4.30 -6.07 -4.19
N ASN A 120 5.52 -5.53 -4.07
CA ASN A 120 6.31 -5.62 -2.85
C ASN A 120 5.94 -4.49 -1.90
N ASN A 121 5.54 -4.86 -0.69
CA ASN A 121 5.17 -3.96 0.39
C ASN A 121 6.22 -3.97 1.53
N THR A 122 7.28 -4.76 1.41
CA THR A 122 8.36 -4.84 2.39
C THR A 122 9.65 -4.23 1.84
N PHE A 123 10.25 -3.32 2.61
CA PHE A 123 11.44 -2.58 2.24
C PHE A 123 12.50 -2.71 3.33
N ASN A 124 13.76 -2.80 2.93
CA ASN A 124 14.91 -2.68 3.83
C ASN A 124 15.68 -1.41 3.43
N ALA A 125 16.02 -0.57 4.41
CA ALA A 125 16.76 0.66 4.19
C ALA A 125 17.60 1.00 5.42
N GLU A 126 18.69 1.75 5.24
CA GLU A 126 19.46 2.26 6.38
C GLU A 126 18.73 3.46 7.01
N ASP A 127 18.65 4.57 6.28
CA ASP A 127 17.99 5.79 6.76
C ASP A 127 16.93 6.36 5.81
N LYS A 128 16.90 5.94 4.54
CA LYS A 128 15.95 6.46 3.56
C LYS A 128 15.39 5.37 2.65
N VAL A 129 14.07 5.42 2.43
CA VAL A 129 13.39 4.63 1.40
C VAL A 129 12.46 5.50 0.56
N THR A 130 12.31 5.16 -0.72
CA THR A 130 11.31 5.76 -1.61
C THR A 130 10.32 4.69 -2.05
N VAL A 131 9.03 4.97 -1.91
CA VAL A 131 7.92 4.09 -2.29
C VAL A 131 7.04 4.79 -3.33
N LYS A 132 6.62 4.05 -4.35
CA LYS A 132 5.72 4.56 -5.39
C LYS A 132 4.28 4.15 -5.09
N VAL A 133 3.42 5.13 -4.86
CA VAL A 133 2.02 4.94 -4.49
C VAL A 133 1.18 4.70 -5.75
N SER A 134 0.22 3.77 -5.65
CA SER A 134 -0.71 3.46 -6.74
C SER A 134 -1.62 4.66 -7.07
N TYR A 135 -2.07 4.72 -8.33
CA TYR A 135 -3.00 5.75 -8.77
C TYR A 135 -4.26 5.81 -7.89
N GLY A 136 -4.63 7.02 -7.47
CA GLY A 136 -5.80 7.29 -6.64
C GLY A 136 -5.66 6.89 -5.17
N ASP A 137 -4.49 6.43 -4.73
CA ASP A 137 -4.20 6.18 -3.32
C ASP A 137 -3.29 7.27 -2.73
N SER A 138 -3.17 7.32 -1.40
CA SER A 138 -2.32 8.32 -0.74
C SER A 138 -1.90 7.90 0.67
N PRO A 139 -0.74 8.40 1.16
CA PRO A 139 -0.31 8.25 2.54
C PRO A 139 -0.98 9.27 3.47
N PHE A 140 -2.04 9.97 3.08
CA PHE A 140 -2.69 10.95 3.95
C PHE A 140 -3.76 10.29 4.82
N ASN A 141 -3.90 10.75 6.07
CA ASN A 141 -4.87 10.24 7.04
C ASN A 141 -4.77 8.71 7.25
N LYS A 142 -3.55 8.21 7.41
CA LYS A 142 -3.21 6.80 7.62
C LYS A 142 -2.60 6.58 8.98
N TRP A 143 -2.73 5.36 9.48
CA TRP A 143 -2.02 4.95 10.68
C TRP A 143 -0.59 4.56 10.34
N VAL A 144 0.32 5.05 11.18
CA VAL A 144 1.76 4.82 11.09
C VAL A 144 2.23 4.30 12.43
N ARG A 145 2.60 3.02 12.50
CA ARG A 145 3.12 2.39 13.72
C ARG A 145 4.64 2.28 13.61
N VAL A 146 5.34 2.69 14.66
CA VAL A 146 6.81 2.61 14.73
C VAL A 146 7.20 1.67 15.85
N GLN A 147 7.86 0.57 15.50
CA GLN A 147 8.42 -0.39 16.45
C GLN A 147 9.94 -0.19 16.55
N PRO A 148 10.45 0.57 17.54
CA PRO A 148 11.88 0.70 17.73
C PRO A 148 12.49 -0.60 18.29
N GLU A 149 13.76 -0.87 17.95
CA GLU A 149 14.48 -2.04 18.49
C GLU A 149 14.88 -1.88 19.97
N ARG A 150 14.86 -0.66 20.48
CA ARG A 150 15.23 -0.30 21.84
C ARG A 150 14.23 0.68 22.43
N ASN A 151 14.28 0.87 23.74
CA ASN A 151 13.46 1.86 24.42
C ASN A 151 13.94 3.28 24.07
N VAL A 152 13.24 3.97 23.18
CA VAL A 152 13.54 5.31 22.69
C VAL A 152 12.27 6.14 22.57
N ASN A 153 12.38 7.47 22.67
CA ASN A 153 11.27 8.35 22.34
C ASN A 153 11.11 8.44 20.82
N VAL A 154 9.90 8.23 20.33
CA VAL A 154 9.57 8.29 18.90
C VAL A 154 8.76 9.54 18.61
N LYS A 155 9.17 10.28 17.58
CA LYS A 155 8.35 11.34 16.96
C LYS A 155 8.30 11.11 15.46
N VAL A 156 7.13 11.33 14.85
CA VAL A 156 6.97 11.23 13.41
C VAL A 156 6.51 12.58 12.87
N TYR A 157 7.17 13.06 11.84
CA TYR A 157 6.84 14.31 11.16
C TYR A 157 6.41 14.02 9.72
N GLN A 158 5.51 14.84 9.20
CA GLN A 158 5.09 14.83 7.80
C GLN A 158 5.50 16.13 7.12
N ARG A 159 5.97 16.05 5.88
CA ARG A 159 6.01 17.20 4.96
C ARG A 159 5.43 16.80 3.60
N VAL A 160 4.99 17.78 2.83
CA VAL A 160 4.40 17.57 1.51
C VAL A 160 5.08 18.50 0.50
N GLU A 161 5.28 17.98 -0.71
CA GLU A 161 5.62 18.76 -1.88
C GLU A 161 4.44 18.79 -2.80
N LYS A 162 4.06 20.00 -3.19
CA LYS A 162 2.99 20.24 -4.13
C LYS A 162 3.54 20.92 -5.36
N SER A 163 2.97 20.60 -6.50
CA SER A 163 3.28 21.25 -7.76
C SER A 163 2.03 21.77 -8.43
N LEU A 164 2.19 22.85 -9.18
CA LEU A 164 1.20 23.26 -10.16
C LEU A 164 1.15 22.20 -11.28
N VAL A 165 -0.06 21.76 -11.62
CA VAL A 165 -0.32 20.84 -12.73
C VAL A 165 -1.33 21.46 -13.68
N VAL A 166 -1.20 21.14 -14.96
CA VAL A 166 -2.13 21.51 -16.01
C VAL A 166 -2.79 20.23 -16.51
N PHE A 167 -4.12 20.17 -16.45
CA PHE A 167 -4.92 18.98 -16.76
C PHE A 167 -5.21 18.78 -18.26
N ASP A 168 -4.50 19.51 -19.16
CA ASP A 168 -4.65 19.33 -20.61
C ASP A 168 -3.60 18.33 -21.12
N GLU A 169 -4.08 17.25 -21.74
CA GLU A 169 -3.35 16.01 -22.09
C GLU A 169 -2.28 16.15 -23.18
N GLN A 170 -1.78 17.36 -23.45
CA GLN A 170 -0.73 17.56 -24.44
C GLN A 170 0.66 17.49 -23.81
N PRO A 171 1.58 16.67 -24.33
CA PRO A 171 2.93 16.46 -23.78
C PRO A 171 3.84 17.70 -23.79
N PHE A 172 3.33 18.85 -24.24
CA PHE A 172 4.08 20.11 -24.36
C PHE A 172 3.79 21.11 -23.23
N CYS A 173 2.79 20.87 -22.38
CA CYS A 173 2.43 21.80 -21.29
C CYS A 173 2.62 21.16 -19.91
N ASP A 174 3.85 20.74 -19.62
CA ASP A 174 4.21 20.31 -18.28
C ASP A 174 4.84 21.48 -17.50
N LEU A 175 4.05 22.07 -16.60
CA LEU A 175 4.55 23.06 -15.64
C LEU A 175 4.99 22.42 -14.31
N SER A 176 4.83 21.09 -14.19
CA SER A 176 5.28 20.37 -13.00
C SER A 176 6.80 20.51 -12.87
N GLY A 177 7.29 20.70 -11.65
CA GLY A 177 8.71 20.98 -11.39
C GLY A 177 9.07 22.46 -11.37
N SER A 178 8.53 23.28 -12.28
CA SER A 178 8.81 24.73 -12.32
C SER A 178 8.18 25.47 -11.15
N TYR A 179 6.98 25.04 -10.75
CA TYR A 179 6.21 25.63 -9.66
C TYR A 179 5.98 24.58 -8.58
N THR A 180 7.00 24.36 -7.76
CA THR A 180 6.97 23.42 -6.63
C THR A 180 7.05 24.15 -5.30
N PHE A 181 6.34 23.64 -4.30
CA PHE A 181 6.39 24.13 -2.93
C PHE A 181 6.56 22.96 -1.99
N LYS A 182 7.50 23.07 -1.06
CA LYS A 182 7.69 22.13 0.05
C LYS A 182 7.21 22.78 1.34
N SER A 183 6.30 22.11 2.03
CA SER A 183 5.88 22.50 3.37
C SER A 183 7.00 22.28 4.37
N ASP A 184 6.89 22.95 5.52
CA ASP A 184 7.68 22.59 6.69
C ASP A 184 7.28 21.20 7.23
N TRP A 185 8.15 20.64 8.07
CA TRP A 185 7.87 19.41 8.80
C TRP A 185 6.86 19.67 9.91
N ARG A 186 5.70 19.01 9.85
CA ARG A 186 4.66 19.08 10.86
C ARG A 186 4.60 17.78 11.66
N LEU A 187 4.51 17.88 12.98
CA LEU A 187 4.43 16.70 13.87
C LEU A 187 3.10 15.97 13.64
N MET A 188 3.16 14.64 13.52
CA MET A 188 1.97 13.80 13.46
C MET A 188 1.39 13.58 14.87
N PRO A 189 0.06 13.71 15.06
CA PRO A 189 -0.57 13.40 16.33
C PRO A 189 -0.36 11.93 16.71
N PRO A 190 0.13 11.64 17.93
CA PRO A 190 0.18 10.27 18.43
C PRO A 190 -1.22 9.77 18.78
N LEU A 191 -1.48 8.50 18.51
CA LEU A 191 -2.53 7.72 19.17
C LEU A 191 -1.95 7.23 20.50
N LEU A 192 -2.78 7.14 21.54
CA LEU A 192 -2.34 6.94 22.94
C LEU A 192 -1.59 5.61 23.20
N GLU A 193 -1.46 4.73 22.21
CA GLU A 193 -0.89 3.39 22.33
C GLU A 193 0.23 3.13 21.28
N ASP A 194 1.26 2.40 21.71
CA ASP A 194 2.22 1.66 20.86
C ASP A 194 2.99 2.44 19.78
N ASN A 195 3.39 3.69 20.05
CA ASN A 195 4.09 4.53 19.06
C ASN A 195 3.36 4.57 17.71
N THR A 196 2.04 4.68 17.77
CA THR A 196 1.17 4.80 16.60
C THR A 196 0.82 6.27 16.39
N PHE A 197 0.82 6.71 15.14
CA PHE A 197 0.59 8.09 14.75
C PHE A 197 -0.43 8.16 13.62
N THR A 198 -1.19 9.26 13.57
CA THR A 198 -2.08 9.54 12.45
C THR A 198 -1.40 10.53 11.51
N SER A 199 -1.17 10.11 10.26
CA SER A 199 -0.62 11.00 9.25
C SER A 199 -1.58 12.16 8.96
N LEU A 200 -1.03 13.32 8.62
CA LEU A 200 -1.82 14.54 8.44
C LEU A 200 -2.66 14.43 7.16
N LYS A 201 -3.75 15.19 7.13
CA LYS A 201 -4.57 15.34 5.92
C LYS A 201 -3.78 16.06 4.84
N ASP A 202 -4.17 15.86 3.57
CA ASP A 202 -3.75 16.73 2.49
C ASP A 202 -4.47 18.08 2.60
N GLU A 203 -4.05 18.88 3.58
CA GLU A 203 -4.50 20.26 3.69
C GLU A 203 -3.88 21.00 2.51
N VAL A 204 -4.73 21.47 1.61
CA VAL A 204 -4.33 22.44 0.59
C VAL A 204 -3.94 23.70 1.35
N GLU A 205 -2.64 23.84 1.67
CA GLU A 205 -2.02 25.10 2.06
C GLU A 205 -1.99 26.01 0.82
N ASP A 206 -3.19 26.34 0.37
CA ASP A 206 -3.49 27.13 -0.81
C ASP A 206 -2.99 28.55 -0.58
N GLU A 207 -3.04 29.05 0.65
CA GLU A 207 -2.65 30.41 1.01
C GLU A 207 -1.13 30.62 0.91
N THR A 208 -0.32 29.74 1.51
CA THR A 208 1.14 29.83 1.43
C THR A 208 1.68 29.62 0.01
N PHE A 209 1.01 28.80 -0.80
CA PHE A 209 1.35 28.62 -2.22
C PHE A 209 0.95 29.86 -3.05
N LYS A 210 -0.24 30.42 -2.81
CA LYS A 210 -0.75 31.64 -3.46
C LYS A 210 0.11 32.87 -3.15
N GLU A 211 0.67 32.96 -1.95
CA GLU A 211 1.58 34.06 -1.57
C GLU A 211 2.94 33.99 -2.28
N LYS A 212 3.40 32.78 -2.62
CA LYS A 212 4.74 32.55 -3.18
C LYS A 212 4.79 32.58 -4.71
N ILE A 213 3.65 32.49 -5.39
CA ILE A 213 3.60 32.37 -6.85
C ILE A 213 2.59 33.35 -7.44
N SER A 214 3.04 34.13 -8.42
CA SER A 214 2.20 35.11 -9.11
C SER A 214 1.33 34.44 -10.19
N VAL A 215 0.02 34.68 -10.13
CA VAL A 215 -0.93 34.34 -11.21
C VAL A 215 -0.50 34.93 -12.55
N ALA A 216 0.12 36.11 -12.56
CA ALA A 216 0.58 36.75 -13.79
C ALA A 216 1.77 36.01 -14.41
N GLU A 217 2.73 35.57 -13.59
CA GLU A 217 3.91 34.81 -14.05
C GLU A 217 3.49 33.47 -14.65
N ILE A 218 2.59 32.75 -14.00
CA ILE A 218 2.04 31.49 -14.53
C ILE A 218 1.34 31.73 -15.88
N LYS A 219 0.58 32.83 -16.03
CA LYS A 219 -0.08 33.14 -17.31
C LYS A 219 0.91 33.41 -18.43
N ASP A 220 2.02 34.08 -18.14
CA ASP A 220 3.06 34.34 -19.14
C ASP A 220 3.81 33.06 -19.51
N ASP A 221 4.12 32.20 -18.54
CA ASP A 221 4.73 30.90 -18.81
C ASP A 221 3.81 29.96 -19.59
N LEU A 222 2.51 29.94 -19.30
CA LEU A 222 1.53 29.18 -20.08
C LEU A 222 1.48 29.64 -21.54
N ARG A 223 1.55 30.96 -21.80
CA ARG A 223 1.59 31.49 -23.17
C ARG A 223 2.88 31.16 -23.90
N ARG A 224 4.00 31.06 -23.16
CA ARG A 224 5.33 30.82 -23.71
C ARG A 224 5.60 29.33 -23.94
N LEU A 225 5.17 28.48 -23.03
CA LEU A 225 5.50 27.05 -22.98
C LEU A 225 4.39 26.18 -23.55
N CYS A 226 3.13 26.59 -23.43
CA CYS A 226 1.99 25.78 -23.83
C CYS A 226 1.40 26.27 -25.15
N SER A 227 0.68 25.38 -25.85
CA SER A 227 0.04 25.75 -27.12
C SER A 227 -0.98 26.87 -26.92
N GLN A 228 -1.19 27.71 -27.94
CA GLN A 228 -2.15 28.82 -27.87
C GLN A 228 -3.56 28.36 -27.48
N LYS A 229 -3.93 27.11 -27.81
CA LYS A 229 -5.20 26.49 -27.43
C LYS A 229 -5.29 26.30 -25.91
N VAL A 230 -4.25 25.72 -25.29
CA VAL A 230 -4.12 25.52 -23.85
C VAL A 230 -4.11 26.88 -23.13
N ALA A 231 -3.26 27.81 -23.60
CA ALA A 231 -3.15 29.15 -23.04
C ALA A 231 -4.50 29.90 -23.07
N ASN A 232 -5.28 29.78 -24.15
CA ASN A 232 -6.58 30.44 -24.29
C ASN A 232 -7.69 29.79 -23.43
N MET A 233 -7.68 28.47 -23.28
CA MET A 233 -8.62 27.73 -22.42
C MET A 233 -8.41 28.08 -20.94
N ILE A 234 -7.16 28.30 -20.57
CA ILE A 234 -6.73 28.55 -19.21
C ILE A 234 -6.82 30.06 -18.87
N ASN A 235 -6.59 30.98 -19.82
CA ASN A 235 -6.62 32.44 -19.64
C ASN A 235 -7.72 33.04 -18.72
N PRO A 236 -8.98 32.54 -18.67
CA PRO A 236 -9.98 33.06 -17.74
C PRO A 236 -9.77 32.73 -16.26
N PHE A 237 -8.76 31.95 -15.85
CA PHE A 237 -8.57 31.63 -14.43
C PHE A 237 -8.25 32.88 -13.61
N LYS A 238 -8.97 33.05 -12.49
CA LYS A 238 -8.67 34.05 -11.47
C LYS A 238 -7.87 33.45 -10.33
N THR A 239 -7.95 32.14 -10.14
CA THR A 239 -7.29 31.39 -9.07
C THR A 239 -6.54 30.16 -9.61
N LEU A 240 -5.57 29.66 -8.86
CA LEU A 240 -4.67 28.54 -9.24
C LEU A 240 -5.35 27.15 -9.25
N THR A 241 -6.67 27.12 -9.09
CA THR A 241 -7.48 25.90 -9.02
C THR A 241 -8.65 25.91 -10.01
N GLU A 242 -8.69 26.89 -10.92
CA GLU A 242 -9.72 27.05 -11.94
C GLU A 242 -9.20 26.65 -13.33
N ASN A 243 -10.14 26.26 -14.20
CA ASN A 243 -9.94 26.14 -15.66
C ASN A 243 -8.72 25.30 -16.09
N GLY A 244 -8.64 24.05 -15.64
CA GLY A 244 -7.61 23.12 -16.13
C GLY A 244 -6.23 23.31 -15.50
N ILE A 245 -6.11 24.12 -14.44
CA ILE A 245 -4.93 24.17 -13.56
C ILE A 245 -5.34 23.66 -12.17
N GLY A 246 -4.43 22.94 -11.50
CA GLY A 246 -4.58 22.62 -10.09
C GLY A 246 -3.25 22.54 -9.35
N ILE A 247 -3.33 22.54 -8.03
CA ILE A 247 -2.20 22.26 -7.16
C ILE A 247 -2.37 20.83 -6.68
N LYS A 248 -1.37 19.98 -6.93
CA LYS A 248 -1.39 18.56 -6.56
C LYS A 248 -0.17 18.20 -5.75
N SER A 249 -0.39 17.41 -4.71
CA SER A 249 0.67 16.74 -3.96
C SER A 249 1.39 15.75 -4.88
N GLN A 250 2.71 15.89 -4.99
CA GLN A 250 3.58 15.03 -5.81
C GLN A 250 4.38 14.07 -4.95
N ASN A 251 4.89 14.57 -3.82
CA ASN A 251 5.66 13.79 -2.88
C ASN A 251 5.19 14.09 -1.46
N VAL A 252 5.16 13.04 -0.64
CA VAL A 252 4.92 13.13 0.81
C VAL A 252 6.11 12.48 1.48
N TRP A 253 6.61 13.08 2.56
CA TRP A 253 7.65 12.44 3.35
C TRP A 253 7.19 12.27 4.77
N TYR A 254 7.50 11.11 5.33
CA TYR A 254 7.53 10.91 6.77
C TYR A 254 8.97 10.95 7.25
N LYS A 255 9.17 11.57 8.40
CA LYS A 255 10.43 11.56 9.13
C LYS A 255 10.21 10.99 10.52
N VAL A 256 10.75 9.80 10.76
CA VAL A 256 10.76 9.18 12.08
C VAL A 256 12.03 9.62 12.79
N VAL A 257 11.87 10.24 13.95
CA VAL A 257 12.97 10.68 14.82
C VAL A 257 12.96 9.80 16.05
N LEU A 258 14.04 9.06 16.26
CA LEU A 258 14.24 8.20 17.42
C LEU A 258 15.24 8.89 18.35
N THR A 259 14.86 9.11 19.61
CA THR A 259 15.72 9.78 20.61
C THR A 259 15.99 8.86 21.77
N ASP A 260 17.26 8.57 22.04
CA ASP A 260 17.66 7.74 23.18
C ASP A 260 17.61 8.50 24.52
N GLU A 261 17.87 7.80 25.62
CA GLU A 261 17.91 8.36 26.98
C GLU A 261 18.98 9.45 27.18
N ASN A 262 20.02 9.47 26.33
CA ASN A 262 21.08 10.47 26.36
C ASN A 262 20.77 11.68 25.47
N GLY A 263 19.61 11.70 24.82
CA GLY A 263 19.20 12.75 23.89
C GLY A 263 19.83 12.64 22.49
N LYS A 264 20.52 11.53 22.18
CA LYS A 264 21.04 11.30 20.82
C LYS A 264 19.89 10.91 19.89
N THR A 265 19.82 11.57 18.74
CA THR A 265 18.77 11.36 17.75
C THR A 265 19.26 10.63 16.51
N THR A 266 18.46 9.70 15.98
CA THR A 266 18.57 9.20 14.60
C THR A 266 17.31 9.56 13.81
N GLU A 267 17.45 9.76 12.50
CA GLU A 267 16.34 10.14 11.61
C GLU A 267 16.18 9.11 10.50
N LYS A 268 14.93 8.73 10.22
CA LYS A 268 14.56 7.85 9.11
C LYS A 268 13.55 8.53 8.21
N ILE A 269 13.77 8.49 6.90
CA ILE A 269 12.96 9.17 5.90
C ILE A 269 12.26 8.16 5.00
N ILE A 270 10.94 8.28 4.92
CA ILE A 270 10.10 7.52 4.00
C ILE A 270 9.51 8.51 3.02
N GLU A 271 9.87 8.37 1.74
CA GLU A 271 9.39 9.22 0.65
C GLU A 271 8.33 8.48 -0.15
N PHE A 272 7.12 9.03 -0.19
CA PHE A 272 6.03 8.55 -1.01
C PHE A 272 5.95 9.39 -2.27
N ASN A 273 6.25 8.78 -3.41
CA ASN A 273 6.02 9.38 -4.71
C ASN A 273 4.58 9.09 -5.14
N LEU A 274 3.77 10.14 -5.23
CA LEU A 274 2.39 10.05 -5.64
C LEU A 274 2.32 10.02 -7.16
N MET A 275 1.69 8.98 -7.70
CA MET A 275 1.32 8.99 -9.11
C MET A 275 0.15 9.95 -9.27
N VAL A 276 0.45 11.17 -9.73
CA VAL A 276 -0.59 12.11 -10.11
C VAL A 276 -1.17 11.61 -11.43
N GLY A 277 -2.41 11.15 -11.38
CA GLY A 277 -3.18 10.86 -12.58
C GLY A 277 -3.35 12.14 -13.39
N CYS A 278 -3.17 12.04 -14.70
CA CYS A 278 -3.58 13.07 -15.64
C CYS A 278 -5.08 13.34 -15.51
#